data_AF-A0A5J5IZE1-F1
#
_entry.id   AF-A0A5J5IZE1-F1
#
_cell.length_a   1.000
_cell.length_b   1.000
_cell.length_c   1.000
_cell.angle_alpha   90.00
_cell.angle_beta   90.00
_cell.angle_gamma   90.00
#
_symmetry.space_group_name_H-M   'P 1'
#
loop_
_entity.id
_entity.type
_entity.pdbx_description
1 polymer ?
#
loop_
_entity_poly.entity_id
_entity_poly.type
_entity_poly.pdbx_seq_one_letter_code
_entity_poly.pdbx_strand_id
1 'polypeptide(L)'
;MTAIEVPTSIPATSTSPHLFRRLLRRPLSLISLIFLAIVVLIAFIGPLIAPYDPNLASLQLILAPPSPEHLLGADSAGRDVLSRLLVATQVSVAAAVLAVVVSLVFGVTSGLLAGYYQGWFDNVASWFTSLVMALPGMVVLLAARAVLGPSVWISMVIFGIILAPAYFRLVYTSVTAVRSELFVDAARVSGLSDARIIGRHVLSVVRAPIIIQTAIVAGIAIAIQSGLEFLGLGDTSVPTWGSMLNDAFANIYKQPLLMLWPSLAIGLTSVALTLLANGMRDVLERTIVVRRKRRRAVTTLTGSVAAVTTATSVTDLDDSFDIVLADGGTAEGDPIRHADDEQSALRSREVVLSIKDLRVGYGQSDGSTTEVVHGVSLEIRKGEVHGLIGESGSGKSQTAFAVLGLLPKGGSVTGGTIEYEGTQLQNGSDAVYSGIRGRRIAYIPQEPMSNLDASFTIGSQLVEPLRVTLGMTKKEATDKALSLLERVGIPQPLRTFKAYPFEVSGGMAQRVLIAGAVSTDPDLIIADEPTTALDVTVQAEVLDLLRDLQAERQMAMLLVTHNFGVVADLCDRVTVMQSGLFVETGPVRAIFNHPEHPYTKSLLDAILDEGPARPALAASASKGVRS
;
A
#
# COMPACT_ATOMS: atom_id res chain seq x y z
N MET A 1 -46.63 23.81 -32.96
CA MET A 1 -45.20 24.19 -32.98
C MET A 1 -44.92 24.92 -31.69
N THR A 2 -44.49 24.19 -30.66
CA THR A 2 -44.13 24.75 -29.36
C THR A 2 -42.76 24.18 -29.02
N ALA A 3 -41.77 25.06 -29.07
CA ALA A 3 -40.37 24.72 -28.86
C ALA A 3 -40.17 24.21 -27.43
N ILE A 4 -39.66 22.99 -27.31
CA ILE A 4 -39.19 22.43 -26.04
C ILE A 4 -37.86 23.13 -25.75
N GLU A 5 -37.81 23.96 -24.71
CA GLU A 5 -36.57 24.56 -24.23
C GLU A 5 -35.64 23.46 -23.74
N VAL A 6 -34.57 23.24 -24.51
CA VAL A 6 -33.44 22.40 -24.11
C VAL A 6 -32.71 23.11 -22.96
N PRO A 7 -32.45 22.45 -21.82
CA PRO A 7 -31.69 23.09 -20.75
C PRO A 7 -30.28 23.43 -21.26
N THR A 8 -29.90 24.70 -21.05
CA THR A 8 -28.58 25.23 -21.41
C THR A 8 -27.48 24.34 -20.86
N SER A 9 -26.65 23.83 -21.76
CA SER A 9 -25.45 23.04 -21.45
C SER A 9 -24.63 23.71 -20.34
N ILE A 10 -24.39 22.98 -19.26
CA ILE A 10 -23.40 23.34 -18.24
C ILE A 10 -22.09 23.63 -18.99
N PRO A 11 -21.46 24.80 -18.82
CA PRO A 11 -20.21 25.07 -19.49
C PRO A 11 -19.19 24.03 -19.02
N ALA A 12 -18.66 23.25 -19.96
CA ALA A 12 -17.52 22.37 -19.70
C ALA A 12 -16.40 23.25 -19.15
N THR A 13 -16.04 23.04 -17.89
CA THR A 13 -14.95 23.77 -17.24
C THR A 13 -13.66 23.48 -18.01
N SER A 14 -13.20 24.49 -18.73
CA SER A 14 -11.96 24.47 -19.49
C SER A 14 -10.78 24.19 -18.56
N THR A 15 -10.08 23.10 -18.86
CA THR A 15 -8.67 22.77 -18.59
C THR A 15 -7.88 23.66 -17.63
N SER A 16 -7.47 23.01 -16.54
CA SER A 16 -6.66 23.47 -15.41
C SER A 16 -5.26 24.02 -15.77
N PRO A 17 -4.96 25.31 -15.49
CA PRO A 17 -3.60 25.79 -15.31
C PRO A 17 -3.08 25.58 -13.86
N HIS A 18 -3.72 24.74 -13.05
CA HIS A 18 -3.44 24.66 -11.61
C HIS A 18 -2.51 23.53 -11.19
N LEU A 19 -2.20 22.53 -12.03
CA LEU A 19 -1.39 21.38 -11.61
C LEU A 19 0.09 21.73 -11.45
N PHE A 20 0.69 22.31 -12.49
CA PHE A 20 2.09 22.74 -12.47
C PHE A 20 2.34 23.79 -11.38
N ARG A 21 1.42 24.76 -11.25
CA ARG A 21 1.49 25.79 -10.20
C ARG A 21 1.32 25.23 -8.78
N ARG A 22 0.59 24.12 -8.61
CA ARG A 22 0.46 23.42 -7.30
C ARG A 22 1.72 22.63 -6.98
N LEU A 23 2.32 21.98 -7.97
CA LEU A 23 3.59 21.26 -7.81
C LEU A 23 4.71 22.21 -7.37
N LEU A 24 4.82 23.38 -8.01
CA LEU A 24 5.81 24.41 -7.67
C LEU A 24 5.65 25.00 -6.26
N ARG A 25 4.50 24.81 -5.58
CA ARG A 25 4.28 25.31 -4.21
C ARG A 25 4.82 24.36 -3.14
N ARG A 26 5.19 23.13 -3.50
CA ARG A 26 5.78 22.17 -2.57
C ARG A 26 7.31 22.29 -2.63
N PRO A 27 7.99 22.58 -1.52
CA PRO A 27 9.43 22.86 -1.53
C PRO A 27 10.24 21.67 -2.04
N LEU A 28 9.92 20.45 -1.61
CA LEU A 28 10.62 19.23 -2.06
C LEU A 28 10.44 19.00 -3.57
N SER A 29 9.22 19.09 -4.09
CA SER A 29 8.96 18.90 -5.52
C SER A 29 9.61 19.99 -6.38
N LEU A 30 9.65 21.23 -5.88
CA LEU A 30 10.34 22.34 -6.54
C LEU A 30 11.85 22.11 -6.59
N ILE A 31 12.47 21.70 -5.47
CA ILE A 31 13.90 21.39 -5.40
C ILE A 31 14.24 20.26 -6.38
N SER A 32 13.47 19.17 -6.38
CA SER A 32 13.67 18.06 -7.31
C SER A 32 13.52 18.50 -8.77
N LEU A 33 12.53 19.34 -9.08
CA LEU A 33 12.32 19.85 -10.43
C LEU A 33 13.47 20.76 -10.89
N ILE A 34 13.96 21.64 -10.02
CA ILE A 34 15.12 22.51 -10.31
C ILE A 34 16.36 21.66 -10.55
N PHE A 35 16.62 20.69 -9.67
CA PHE A 35 17.77 19.79 -9.82
C PHE A 35 17.71 19.01 -11.14
N LEU A 36 16.56 18.39 -11.46
CA LEU A 36 16.39 17.67 -12.72
C LEU A 36 16.50 18.60 -13.94
N ALA A 37 16.02 19.84 -13.84
CA ALA A 37 16.20 20.83 -14.90
C ALA A 37 17.68 21.18 -15.11
N ILE A 38 18.47 21.27 -14.04
CA ILE A 38 19.93 21.45 -14.12
C ILE A 38 20.59 20.23 -14.77
N VAL A 39 20.22 19.01 -14.37
CA VAL A 39 20.75 17.78 -14.98
C VAL A 39 20.43 17.71 -16.46
N VAL A 40 19.20 18.02 -16.87
CA VAL A 40 18.80 18.08 -18.27
C VAL A 40 19.56 19.19 -19.02
N LEU A 41 19.73 20.36 -18.41
CA LEU A 41 20.51 21.44 -19.00
C LEU A 41 21.95 20.99 -19.25
N ILE A 42 22.61 20.39 -18.25
CA ILE A 42 23.95 19.82 -18.37
C ILE A 42 23.99 18.72 -19.43
N ALA A 43 22.97 17.88 -19.55
CA ALA A 43 22.92 16.86 -20.60
C ALA A 43 22.93 17.47 -22.02
N PHE A 44 22.39 18.68 -22.21
CA PHE A 44 22.42 19.37 -23.51
C PHE A 44 23.69 20.19 -23.73
N ILE A 45 24.14 20.95 -22.72
CA ILE A 45 25.26 21.90 -22.89
C ILE A 45 26.61 21.33 -22.45
N GLY A 46 26.61 20.26 -21.65
CA GLY A 46 27.80 19.62 -21.06
C GLY A 46 28.92 19.34 -22.05
N PRO A 47 28.64 18.69 -23.20
CA PRO A 47 29.65 18.46 -24.23
C PRO A 47 30.24 19.74 -24.84
N LEU A 48 29.50 20.85 -24.83
CA LEU A 48 29.95 22.14 -25.36
C LEU A 48 30.79 22.93 -24.35
N ILE A 49 30.56 22.72 -23.06
CA ILE A 49 31.26 23.42 -21.96
C ILE A 49 32.38 22.58 -21.34
N ALA A 50 32.60 21.35 -21.83
CA ALA A 50 33.69 20.49 -21.37
C ALA A 50 35.05 21.17 -21.65
N PRO A 51 35.89 21.39 -20.63
CA PRO A 51 37.18 22.07 -20.81
C PRO A 51 38.15 21.31 -21.72
N TYR A 52 38.08 19.98 -21.72
CA TYR A 52 38.96 19.09 -22.47
C TYR A 52 38.14 18.05 -23.25
N ASP A 53 38.76 17.41 -24.24
CA ASP A 53 38.18 16.22 -24.88
C ASP A 53 38.06 15.09 -23.82
N PRO A 54 36.86 14.52 -23.60
CA PRO A 54 36.62 13.48 -22.58
C PRO A 54 37.44 12.20 -22.76
N ASN A 55 38.01 11.99 -23.95
CA ASN A 55 38.82 10.82 -24.29
C ASN A 55 40.31 11.12 -24.44
N LEU A 56 40.73 12.38 -24.25
CA LEU A 56 42.14 12.75 -24.28
C LEU A 56 42.87 12.22 -23.04
N ALA A 57 43.65 11.15 -23.23
CA ALA A 57 44.44 10.51 -22.19
C ALA A 57 45.83 11.15 -22.06
N SER A 58 46.33 11.26 -20.83
CA SER A 58 47.65 11.82 -20.52
C SER A 58 48.36 10.97 -19.46
N LEU A 59 49.53 10.44 -19.79
CA LEU A 59 50.30 9.60 -18.87
C LEU A 59 50.79 10.38 -17.63
N GLN A 60 50.96 11.69 -17.74
CA GLN A 60 51.40 12.55 -16.64
C GLN A 60 50.30 12.82 -15.62
N LEU A 61 49.04 12.63 -16.01
CA LEU A 61 47.86 12.96 -15.20
C LEU A 61 47.17 11.73 -14.62
N ILE A 62 47.75 10.53 -14.75
CA ILE A 62 47.15 9.30 -14.20
C ILE A 62 46.89 9.47 -12.70
N LEU A 63 45.62 9.39 -12.33
CA LEU A 63 45.15 9.55 -10.95
C LEU A 63 45.61 10.88 -10.31
N ALA A 64 45.70 11.95 -11.10
CA ALA A 64 46.05 13.26 -10.58
C ALA A 64 44.92 13.79 -9.66
N PRO A 65 45.25 14.35 -8.48
CA PRO A 65 44.27 14.97 -7.60
C PRO A 65 43.70 16.26 -8.22
N PRO A 66 42.60 16.80 -7.67
CA PRO A 66 42.04 18.08 -8.10
C PRO A 66 43.07 19.21 -8.14
N SER A 67 43.12 19.93 -9.25
CA SER A 67 44.02 21.06 -9.49
C SER A 67 43.27 22.22 -10.20
N PRO A 68 43.85 23.43 -10.29
CA PRO A 68 43.23 24.54 -11.02
C PRO A 68 42.99 24.26 -12.51
N GLU A 69 43.83 23.41 -13.11
CA GLU A 69 43.70 22.97 -14.51
C GLU A 69 42.69 21.82 -14.64
N HIS A 70 42.68 20.89 -13.67
CA HIS A 70 41.78 19.74 -13.61
C HIS A 70 40.93 19.79 -12.35
N LEU A 71 39.82 20.53 -12.38
CA LEU A 71 39.01 20.88 -11.20
C LEU A 71 38.55 19.67 -10.38
N LEU A 72 38.28 18.53 -11.02
CA LEU A 72 37.87 17.29 -10.35
C LEU A 72 38.97 16.21 -10.36
N GLY A 73 40.17 16.56 -10.82
CA GLY A 73 41.29 15.65 -11.03
C GLY A 73 41.16 14.86 -12.34
N ALA A 74 42.00 13.83 -12.46
CA ALA A 74 42.05 12.95 -13.62
C ALA A 74 41.88 11.48 -13.24
N ASP A 75 41.37 10.68 -14.18
CA ASP A 75 41.02 9.27 -13.98
C ASP A 75 42.22 8.31 -14.13
N SER A 76 41.99 7.00 -14.11
CA SER A 76 43.08 6.00 -14.21
C SER A 76 43.85 6.03 -15.55
N ALA A 77 43.26 6.62 -16.59
CA ALA A 77 43.89 6.84 -17.89
C ALA A 77 44.42 8.28 -18.05
N GLY A 78 44.36 9.08 -16.98
CA GLY A 78 44.77 10.48 -16.98
C GLY A 78 43.87 11.40 -17.80
N ARG A 79 42.58 11.04 -17.94
CA ARG A 79 41.56 11.87 -18.60
C ARG A 79 40.88 12.77 -17.58
N ASP A 80 40.50 13.98 -17.99
CA ASP A 80 39.85 14.96 -17.11
C ASP A 80 38.47 14.50 -16.63
N VAL A 81 38.29 14.40 -15.29
CA VAL A 81 37.07 13.85 -14.68
C VAL A 81 35.87 14.77 -14.90
N LEU A 82 36.07 16.10 -14.91
CA LEU A 82 34.98 17.06 -15.11
C LEU A 82 34.41 16.97 -16.53
N SER A 83 35.28 16.97 -17.53
CA SER A 83 34.91 16.83 -18.95
C SER A 83 34.19 15.49 -19.19
N ARG A 84 34.69 14.40 -18.60
CA ARG A 84 34.02 13.10 -18.64
C ARG A 84 32.65 13.13 -17.96
N LEU A 85 32.53 13.76 -16.79
CA LEU A 85 31.25 13.85 -16.07
C LEU A 85 30.19 14.62 -16.84
N LEU A 86 30.58 15.73 -17.49
CA LEU A 86 29.68 16.55 -18.31
C LEU A 86 29.14 15.79 -19.52
N VAL A 87 30.01 15.07 -20.23
CA VAL A 87 29.60 14.24 -21.38
C VAL A 87 28.84 12.99 -20.91
N ALA A 88 29.24 12.37 -19.80
CA ALA A 88 28.55 11.24 -19.20
C ALA A 88 27.10 11.57 -18.82
N THR A 89 26.84 12.79 -18.32
CA THR A 89 25.47 13.24 -18.04
C THR A 89 24.59 13.21 -19.28
N GLN A 90 25.10 13.61 -20.45
CA GLN A 90 24.34 13.52 -21.71
C GLN A 90 23.98 12.06 -22.01
N VAL A 91 24.97 11.17 -22.01
CA VAL A 91 24.78 9.78 -22.42
C VAL A 91 23.87 9.04 -21.44
N SER A 92 24.11 9.16 -20.13
CA SER A 92 23.32 8.49 -19.10
C SER A 92 21.87 8.96 -19.07
N VAL A 93 21.61 10.27 -19.21
CA VAL A 93 20.24 10.78 -19.24
C VAL A 93 19.54 10.40 -20.55
N ALA A 94 20.20 10.53 -21.70
CA ALA A 94 19.59 10.22 -22.99
C ALA A 94 19.27 8.72 -23.13
N ALA A 95 20.15 7.85 -22.63
CA ALA A 95 19.94 6.41 -22.61
C ALA A 95 18.77 6.01 -21.69
N ALA A 96 18.65 6.60 -20.50
CA ALA A 96 17.47 6.40 -19.63
C ALA A 96 16.16 6.90 -20.28
N VAL A 97 16.19 8.07 -20.94
CA VAL A 97 15.04 8.61 -21.70
C VAL A 97 14.65 7.66 -22.82
N LEU A 98 15.61 7.07 -23.54
CA LEU A 98 15.33 6.11 -24.61
C LEU A 98 14.59 4.88 -24.06
N ALA A 99 15.05 4.29 -22.95
CA ALA A 99 14.36 3.15 -22.32
C ALA A 99 12.93 3.51 -21.89
N VAL A 100 12.73 4.70 -21.33
CA VAL A 100 11.41 5.23 -20.95
C VAL A 100 10.50 5.41 -22.17
N VAL A 101 11.01 5.99 -23.26
CA VAL A 101 10.22 6.21 -24.48
C VAL A 101 9.80 4.87 -25.10
N VAL A 102 10.73 3.92 -25.21
CA VAL A 102 10.43 2.59 -25.74
C VAL A 102 9.38 1.89 -24.88
N SER A 103 9.57 1.86 -23.56
CA SER A 103 8.61 1.23 -22.64
C SER A 103 7.22 1.88 -22.67
N LEU A 104 7.15 3.21 -22.78
CA LEU A 104 5.89 3.93 -22.96
C LEU A 104 5.20 3.56 -24.27
N VAL A 105 5.92 3.60 -25.40
CA VAL A 105 5.36 3.31 -26.73
C VAL A 105 4.78 1.90 -26.77
N PHE A 106 5.53 0.90 -26.32
CA PHE A 106 5.04 -0.48 -26.35
C PHE A 106 3.98 -0.74 -25.27
N GLY A 107 4.25 -0.35 -24.02
CA GLY A 107 3.40 -0.68 -22.87
C GLY A 107 2.08 0.09 -22.85
N VAL A 108 2.09 1.40 -23.10
CA VAL A 108 0.86 2.21 -23.11
C VAL A 108 -0.03 1.83 -24.30
N THR A 109 0.55 1.66 -25.48
CA THR A 109 -0.22 1.31 -26.69
C THR A 109 -0.85 -0.07 -26.55
N SER A 110 -0.09 -1.08 -26.13
CA SER A 110 -0.63 -2.43 -25.92
C SER A 110 -1.65 -2.49 -24.78
N GLY A 111 -1.40 -1.81 -23.66
CA GLY A 111 -2.32 -1.78 -22.51
C GLY A 111 -3.64 -1.08 -22.84
N LEU A 112 -3.59 0.00 -23.63
CA LEU A 112 -4.79 0.74 -24.05
C LEU A 112 -5.65 -0.10 -25.00
N LEU A 113 -5.01 -0.76 -25.98
CA LEU A 113 -5.71 -1.63 -26.92
C LEU A 113 -6.30 -2.85 -26.22
N ALA A 114 -5.54 -3.52 -25.34
CA ALA A 114 -6.00 -4.69 -24.60
C ALA A 114 -7.15 -4.35 -23.64
N GLY A 115 -7.00 -3.29 -22.84
CA GLY A 115 -8.02 -2.89 -21.88
C GLY A 115 -9.31 -2.38 -22.53
N TYR A 116 -9.22 -1.68 -23.68
CA TYR A 116 -10.38 -1.09 -24.32
C TYR A 116 -11.15 -2.08 -25.20
N TYR A 117 -10.48 -2.84 -26.07
CA TYR A 117 -11.17 -3.74 -26.98
C TYR A 117 -11.55 -5.06 -26.32
N GLN A 118 -10.75 -5.55 -25.36
CA GLN A 118 -10.87 -6.88 -24.73
C GLN A 118 -10.90 -8.04 -25.76
N GLY A 119 -10.90 -9.29 -25.29
CA GLY A 119 -11.01 -10.49 -26.14
C GLY A 119 -9.68 -11.12 -26.52
N TRP A 120 -9.51 -11.56 -27.79
CA TRP A 120 -8.33 -12.33 -28.18
C TRP A 120 -7.02 -11.53 -28.09
N PHE A 121 -7.06 -10.23 -28.41
CA PHE A 121 -5.88 -9.37 -28.33
C PHE A 121 -5.42 -9.19 -26.88
N ASP A 122 -6.37 -9.08 -25.94
CA ASP A 122 -6.06 -9.05 -24.50
C ASP A 122 -5.34 -10.34 -24.08
N ASN A 123 -5.89 -11.51 -24.41
CA ASN A 123 -5.24 -12.79 -24.10
C ASN A 123 -3.80 -12.87 -24.63
N VAL A 124 -3.58 -12.46 -25.88
CA VAL A 124 -2.25 -12.47 -26.51
C VAL A 124 -1.31 -11.46 -25.85
N ALA A 125 -1.76 -10.23 -25.64
CA ALA A 125 -0.96 -9.16 -25.03
C ALA A 125 -0.59 -9.50 -23.58
N SER A 126 -1.53 -10.04 -22.81
CA SER A 126 -1.34 -10.49 -21.43
C SER A 126 -0.41 -11.70 -21.32
N TRP A 127 -0.49 -12.66 -22.25
CA TRP A 127 0.46 -13.77 -22.34
C TRP A 127 1.87 -13.28 -22.65
N PHE A 128 2.03 -12.44 -23.69
CA PHE A 128 3.33 -11.88 -24.06
C PHE A 128 3.95 -11.06 -22.93
N THR A 129 3.14 -10.22 -22.27
CA THR A 129 3.55 -9.45 -21.08
C THR A 129 4.05 -10.37 -19.97
N SER A 130 3.36 -11.48 -19.72
CA SER A 130 3.75 -12.45 -18.68
C SER A 130 5.05 -13.16 -19.04
N LEU A 131 5.25 -13.49 -20.32
CA LEU A 131 6.48 -14.08 -20.83
C LEU A 131 7.67 -13.12 -20.64
N VAL A 132 7.53 -11.84 -20.99
CA VAL A 132 8.59 -10.84 -20.81
C VAL A 132 8.95 -10.67 -19.33
N MET A 133 7.95 -10.62 -18.45
CA MET A 133 8.16 -10.50 -16.99
C MET A 133 8.82 -11.74 -16.35
N ALA A 134 8.71 -12.91 -17.00
CA ALA A 134 9.37 -14.12 -16.53
C ALA A 134 10.87 -14.12 -16.82
N LEU A 135 11.35 -13.27 -17.74
CA LEU A 135 12.76 -13.19 -18.09
C LEU A 135 13.54 -12.35 -17.07
N PRO A 136 14.66 -12.86 -16.51
CA PRO A 136 15.53 -12.05 -15.67
C PRO A 136 16.20 -10.94 -16.51
N GLY A 137 15.77 -9.69 -16.32
CA GLY A 137 16.15 -8.57 -17.20
C GLY A 137 17.67 -8.37 -17.37
N MET A 138 18.44 -8.48 -16.28
CA MET A 138 19.91 -8.38 -16.33
C MET A 138 20.56 -9.50 -17.15
N VAL A 139 20.03 -10.73 -17.08
CA VAL A 139 20.55 -11.87 -17.86
C VAL A 139 20.28 -11.64 -19.35
N VAL A 140 19.11 -11.11 -19.71
CA VAL A 140 18.78 -10.76 -21.10
C VAL A 140 19.72 -9.68 -21.63
N LEU A 141 20.00 -8.64 -20.85
CA LEU A 141 20.94 -7.57 -21.25
C LEU A 141 22.37 -8.10 -21.42
N LEU A 142 22.82 -8.98 -20.52
CA LEU A 142 24.12 -9.65 -20.63
C LEU A 142 24.23 -10.50 -21.90
N ALA A 143 23.21 -11.32 -22.18
CA ALA A 143 23.15 -12.14 -23.38
C ALA A 143 23.10 -11.28 -24.65
N ALA A 144 22.31 -10.20 -24.65
CA ALA A 144 22.22 -9.26 -25.76
C ALA A 144 23.57 -8.61 -26.07
N ARG A 145 24.34 -8.21 -25.04
CA ARG A 145 25.71 -7.70 -25.19
C ARG A 145 26.63 -8.71 -25.87
N ALA A 146 26.56 -9.99 -25.49
CA ALA A 146 27.40 -11.03 -26.08
C ALA A 146 27.13 -11.23 -27.58
N VAL A 147 25.90 -11.00 -28.04
CA VAL A 147 25.50 -11.19 -29.44
C VAL A 147 25.65 -9.91 -30.27
N LEU A 148 25.25 -8.76 -29.72
CA LEU A 148 25.13 -7.48 -30.44
C LEU A 148 26.32 -6.55 -30.19
N GLY A 149 27.21 -6.89 -29.26
CA GLY A 149 28.35 -6.07 -28.86
C GLY A 149 28.03 -5.03 -27.77
N PRO A 150 29.07 -4.31 -27.28
CA PRO A 150 28.91 -3.29 -26.24
C PRO A 150 28.26 -2.04 -26.84
N SER A 151 26.97 -1.83 -26.55
CA SER A 151 26.25 -0.61 -26.92
C SER A 151 25.22 -0.24 -25.87
N VAL A 152 25.39 0.94 -25.28
CA VAL A 152 24.45 1.50 -24.29
C VAL A 152 23.07 1.69 -24.91
N TRP A 153 23.02 2.20 -26.14
CA TRP A 153 21.77 2.48 -26.85
C TRP A 153 20.94 1.22 -27.11
N ILE A 154 21.58 0.16 -27.63
CA ILE A 154 20.91 -1.13 -27.88
C ILE A 154 20.42 -1.74 -26.56
N SER A 155 21.27 -1.70 -25.53
CA SER A 155 20.92 -2.20 -24.19
C SER A 155 19.69 -1.49 -23.64
N MET A 156 19.58 -0.17 -23.81
CA MET A 156 18.43 0.60 -23.32
C MET A 156 17.16 0.41 -24.15
N VAL A 157 17.26 0.14 -25.45
CA VAL A 157 16.09 -0.27 -26.25
C VAL A 157 15.54 -1.60 -25.74
N ILE A 158 16.42 -2.60 -25.54
CA ILE A 158 16.04 -3.92 -25.02
C ILE A 158 15.46 -3.78 -23.61
N PHE A 159 16.11 -2.98 -22.75
CA PHE A 159 15.62 -2.71 -21.41
C PHE A 159 14.26 -2.02 -21.40
N GLY A 160 14.02 -1.08 -22.32
CA GLY A 160 12.72 -0.45 -22.51
C GLY A 160 11.62 -1.46 -22.90
N ILE A 161 11.93 -2.45 -23.75
CA ILE A 161 10.98 -3.53 -24.07
C ILE A 161 10.69 -4.39 -22.83
N ILE A 162 11.71 -4.71 -22.04
CA ILE A 162 11.58 -5.47 -20.79
C ILE A 162 10.71 -4.73 -19.76
N LEU A 163 10.74 -3.39 -19.76
CA LEU A 163 9.93 -2.55 -18.88
C LEU A 163 8.52 -2.22 -19.42
N ALA A 164 8.24 -2.48 -20.70
CA ALA A 164 6.93 -2.23 -21.30
C ALA A 164 5.77 -2.92 -20.53
N PRO A 165 5.91 -4.15 -20.00
CA PRO A 165 4.91 -4.78 -19.12
C PRO A 165 4.44 -3.95 -17.93
N ALA A 166 5.31 -3.14 -17.31
CA ALA A 166 4.93 -2.31 -16.18
C ALA A 166 3.89 -1.25 -16.58
N TYR A 167 4.11 -0.59 -17.73
CA TYR A 167 3.12 0.31 -18.31
C TYR A 167 1.89 -0.42 -18.83
N PHE A 168 2.07 -1.58 -19.47
CA PHE A 168 0.94 -2.39 -19.94
C PHE A 168 -0.03 -2.67 -18.79
N ARG A 169 0.45 -3.23 -17.67
CA ARG A 169 -0.40 -3.56 -16.52
C ARG A 169 -1.13 -2.35 -15.97
N LEU A 170 -0.41 -1.23 -15.80
CA LEU A 170 -0.97 0.01 -15.28
C LEU A 170 -2.07 0.59 -16.17
N VAL A 171 -1.81 0.64 -17.48
CA VAL A 171 -2.76 1.16 -18.45
C VAL A 171 -3.93 0.20 -18.60
N TYR A 172 -3.68 -1.11 -18.70
CA TYR A 172 -4.70 -2.14 -18.81
C TYR A 172 -5.70 -2.08 -17.65
N THR A 173 -5.22 -2.03 -16.40
CA THR A 173 -6.09 -1.97 -15.21
C THR A 173 -6.92 -0.68 -15.20
N SER A 174 -6.28 0.46 -15.45
CA SER A 174 -6.94 1.77 -15.47
C SER A 174 -8.00 1.88 -16.58
N VAL A 175 -7.68 1.38 -17.78
CA VAL A 175 -8.57 1.41 -18.95
C VAL A 175 -9.75 0.47 -18.75
N THR A 176 -9.51 -0.73 -18.22
CA THR A 176 -10.57 -1.72 -17.97
C THR A 176 -11.59 -1.19 -16.97
N ALA A 177 -11.14 -0.53 -15.90
CA ALA A 177 -12.00 0.10 -14.91
C ALA A 177 -12.87 1.23 -15.51
N VAL A 178 -12.27 2.06 -16.36
CA VAL A 178 -13.00 3.18 -17.01
C VAL A 178 -13.94 2.70 -18.10
N ARG A 179 -13.57 1.66 -18.84
CA ARG A 179 -14.41 1.10 -19.92
C ARG A 179 -15.76 0.62 -19.40
N SER A 180 -15.80 0.08 -18.17
CA SER A 180 -17.05 -0.40 -17.54
C SER A 180 -17.94 0.71 -16.99
N GLU A 181 -17.57 1.98 -17.14
CA GLU A 181 -18.36 3.11 -16.65
C GLU A 181 -19.52 3.49 -17.59
N LEU A 182 -20.66 3.85 -16.99
CA LEU A 182 -21.89 4.19 -17.71
C LEU A 182 -21.72 5.37 -18.68
N PHE A 183 -20.80 6.30 -18.41
CA PHE A 183 -20.54 7.43 -19.32
C PHE A 183 -19.83 7.01 -20.61
N VAL A 184 -19.07 5.91 -20.59
CA VAL A 184 -18.42 5.35 -21.78
C VAL A 184 -19.46 4.68 -22.68
N ASP A 185 -20.39 3.93 -22.10
CA ASP A 185 -21.50 3.33 -22.82
C ASP A 185 -22.45 4.39 -23.38
N ALA A 186 -22.77 5.42 -22.59
CA ALA A 186 -23.57 6.55 -23.05
C ALA A 186 -22.91 7.29 -24.23
N ALA A 187 -21.58 7.46 -24.20
CA ALA A 187 -20.84 8.06 -25.30
C ALA A 187 -20.91 7.22 -26.58
N ARG A 188 -20.81 5.89 -26.47
CA ARG A 188 -20.94 4.96 -27.59
C ARG A 188 -22.35 4.96 -28.17
N VAL A 189 -23.38 4.91 -27.34
CA VAL A 189 -24.79 4.99 -27.77
C VAL A 189 -25.12 6.36 -28.41
N SER A 190 -24.41 7.42 -27.99
CA SER A 190 -24.52 8.76 -28.59
C SER A 190 -23.77 8.92 -29.92
N GLY A 191 -23.16 7.85 -30.45
CA GLY A 191 -22.51 7.83 -31.77
C GLY A 191 -21.07 8.36 -31.80
N LEU A 192 -20.40 8.48 -30.65
CA LEU A 192 -18.98 8.85 -30.62
C LEU A 192 -18.10 7.67 -31.10
N SER A 193 -17.07 7.97 -31.89
CA SER A 193 -16.11 6.95 -32.34
C SER A 193 -15.20 6.50 -31.18
N ASP A 194 -14.79 5.23 -31.20
CA ASP A 194 -13.89 4.64 -30.21
C ASP A 194 -12.61 5.47 -30.02
N ALA A 195 -12.01 5.98 -31.11
CA ALA A 195 -10.83 6.84 -31.03
C ALA A 195 -11.08 8.14 -30.26
N ARG A 196 -12.28 8.73 -30.39
CA ARG A 196 -12.66 9.95 -29.67
C ARG A 196 -12.98 9.65 -28.21
N ILE A 197 -13.59 8.49 -27.93
CA ILE A 197 -13.85 8.00 -26.57
C ILE A 197 -12.52 7.77 -25.85
N ILE A 198 -11.61 7.02 -26.46
CA ILE A 198 -10.27 6.75 -25.95
C ILE A 198 -9.53 8.06 -25.69
N GLY A 199 -9.46 8.94 -26.68
CA GLY A 199 -8.67 10.17 -26.59
C GLY A 199 -9.16 11.14 -25.52
N ARG A 200 -10.49 11.29 -25.37
CA ARG A 200 -11.08 12.30 -24.49
C ARG A 200 -11.42 11.79 -23.11
N HIS A 201 -11.92 10.56 -23.00
CA HIS A 201 -12.46 10.02 -21.76
C HIS A 201 -11.49 9.05 -21.10
N VAL A 202 -10.86 8.16 -21.86
CA VAL A 202 -9.96 7.14 -21.29
C VAL A 202 -8.58 7.72 -20.97
N LEU A 203 -7.89 8.35 -21.94
CA LEU A 203 -6.54 8.89 -21.72
C LEU A 203 -6.48 9.95 -20.62
N SER A 204 -7.57 10.68 -20.37
CA SER A 204 -7.65 11.67 -19.29
C SER A 204 -7.51 11.04 -17.89
N VAL A 205 -7.92 9.77 -17.73
CA VAL A 205 -7.80 9.03 -16.47
C VAL A 205 -6.41 8.44 -16.32
N VAL A 206 -5.86 7.86 -17.40
CA VAL A 206 -4.59 7.12 -17.34
C VAL A 206 -3.35 8.02 -17.31
N ARG A 207 -3.46 9.28 -17.76
CA ARG A 207 -2.31 10.24 -17.80
C ARG A 207 -1.60 10.39 -16.45
N ALA A 208 -2.36 10.41 -15.37
CA ALA A 208 -1.86 10.71 -14.03
C ALA A 208 -0.96 9.57 -13.51
N PRO A 209 -1.43 8.31 -13.49
CA PRO A 209 -0.57 7.18 -13.20
C PRO A 209 0.61 7.03 -14.17
N ILE A 210 0.44 7.28 -15.47
CA ILE A 210 1.55 7.21 -16.44
C ILE A 210 2.68 8.18 -16.07
N ILE A 211 2.36 9.45 -15.76
CA ILE A 211 3.37 10.45 -15.41
C ILE A 211 4.17 10.03 -14.17
N ILE A 212 3.48 9.50 -13.15
CA ILE A 212 4.12 9.02 -11.91
C ILE A 212 5.03 7.83 -12.22
N GLN A 213 4.53 6.84 -12.96
CA GLN A 213 5.28 5.65 -13.36
C GLN A 213 6.52 6.02 -14.18
N THR A 214 6.43 7.03 -15.04
CA THR A 214 7.57 7.51 -15.84
C THR A 214 8.73 8.01 -15.00
N ALA A 215 8.47 8.74 -13.92
CA ALA A 215 9.54 9.19 -13.03
C ALA A 215 10.23 8.01 -12.32
N ILE A 216 9.46 7.01 -11.86
CA ILE A 216 9.99 5.80 -11.22
C ILE A 216 10.84 4.99 -12.20
N VAL A 217 10.29 4.74 -13.40
CA VAL A 217 10.97 3.95 -14.44
C VAL A 217 12.25 4.64 -14.92
N ALA A 218 12.26 5.97 -15.03
CA ALA A 218 13.47 6.72 -15.36
C ALA A 218 14.59 6.50 -14.33
N GLY A 219 14.26 6.49 -13.03
CA GLY A 219 15.23 6.21 -11.97
C GLY A 219 15.79 4.79 -12.05
N ILE A 220 14.93 3.80 -12.28
CA ILE A 220 15.33 2.41 -12.49
C ILE A 220 16.22 2.28 -13.73
N ALA A 221 15.90 2.97 -14.82
CA ALA A 221 16.71 2.95 -16.04
C ALA A 221 18.12 3.51 -15.81
N ILE A 222 18.26 4.62 -15.09
CA ILE A 222 19.57 5.16 -14.71
C ILE A 222 20.35 4.16 -13.86
N ALA A 223 19.70 3.54 -12.87
CA ALA A 223 20.34 2.58 -11.97
C ALA A 223 20.81 1.32 -12.71
N ILE A 224 19.96 0.72 -13.56
CA ILE A 224 20.30 -0.48 -14.34
C ILE A 224 21.38 -0.18 -15.37
N GLN A 225 21.27 0.94 -16.11
CA GLN A 225 22.31 1.34 -17.04
C GLN A 225 23.66 1.51 -16.33
N SER A 226 23.67 2.26 -15.23
CA SER A 226 24.88 2.51 -14.46
C SER A 226 25.45 1.22 -13.89
N GLY A 227 24.61 0.29 -13.44
CA GLY A 227 25.01 -1.03 -12.97
C GLY A 227 25.60 -1.91 -14.07
N LEU A 228 25.01 -1.91 -15.27
CA LEU A 228 25.49 -2.68 -16.42
C LEU A 228 26.89 -2.18 -16.83
N GLU A 229 27.07 -0.87 -16.93
CA GLU A 229 28.36 -0.27 -17.27
C GLU A 229 29.37 -0.41 -16.13
N PHE A 230 28.91 -0.37 -14.88
CA PHE A 230 29.72 -0.62 -13.70
C PHE A 230 30.32 -2.05 -13.72
N LEU A 231 29.61 -3.02 -14.27
CA LEU A 231 30.12 -4.38 -14.48
C LEU A 231 31.12 -4.49 -15.65
N GLY A 232 31.52 -3.38 -16.27
CA GLY A 232 32.43 -3.35 -17.41
C GLY A 232 31.78 -3.83 -18.72
N LEU A 233 30.44 -3.74 -18.80
CA LEU A 233 29.69 -4.27 -19.93
C LEU A 233 29.42 -3.24 -21.04
N GLY A 234 29.66 -1.96 -20.75
CA GLY A 234 29.48 -0.84 -21.66
C GLY A 234 30.62 -0.64 -22.66
N ASP A 235 30.45 0.36 -23.52
CA ASP A 235 31.50 0.86 -24.41
C ASP A 235 32.47 1.75 -23.60
N THR A 236 33.77 1.46 -23.64
CA THR A 236 34.79 2.20 -22.89
C THR A 236 35.17 3.54 -23.51
N SER A 237 34.82 3.76 -24.78
CA SER A 237 35.07 5.00 -25.51
C SER A 237 34.01 6.07 -25.27
N VAL A 238 32.85 5.67 -24.73
CA VAL A 238 31.74 6.56 -24.42
C VAL A 238 31.69 6.76 -22.91
N PRO A 239 31.95 7.97 -22.39
CA PRO A 239 31.87 8.22 -20.95
C PRO A 239 30.42 8.15 -20.50
N THR A 240 30.21 7.52 -19.34
CA THR A 240 28.90 7.35 -18.71
C THR A 240 29.09 7.34 -17.19
N TRP A 241 28.03 7.59 -16.42
CA TRP A 241 28.18 7.58 -14.96
C TRP A 241 28.61 6.20 -14.43
N GLY A 242 28.10 5.11 -15.01
CA GLY A 242 28.45 3.75 -14.60
C GLY A 242 29.90 3.36 -14.94
N SER A 243 30.41 3.73 -16.13
CA SER A 243 31.80 3.48 -16.51
C SER A 243 32.80 4.27 -15.66
N MET A 244 32.46 5.53 -15.34
CA MET A 244 33.26 6.33 -14.40
C MET A 244 33.26 5.74 -12.99
N LEU A 245 32.12 5.21 -12.55
CA LEU A 245 32.02 4.54 -11.25
C LEU A 245 32.84 3.25 -11.20
N ASN A 246 32.87 2.47 -12.29
CA ASN A 246 33.72 1.27 -12.40
C ASN A 246 35.20 1.62 -12.23
N ASP A 247 35.66 2.64 -12.96
CA ASP A 247 37.06 3.09 -12.91
C ASP A 247 37.45 3.59 -11.51
N ALA A 248 36.56 4.38 -10.90
CA ALA A 248 36.75 4.87 -9.54
C ALA A 248 36.79 3.73 -8.51
N PHE A 249 35.93 2.73 -8.64
CA PHE A 249 35.90 1.57 -7.74
C PHE A 249 37.19 0.75 -7.86
N ALA A 250 37.69 0.51 -9.07
CA ALA A 250 38.95 -0.18 -9.28
C ALA A 250 40.15 0.55 -8.65
N ASN A 251 40.06 1.87 -8.51
CA ASN A 251 41.11 2.73 -7.96
C ASN A 251 40.79 3.31 -6.57
N ILE A 252 39.81 2.73 -5.86
CA ILE A 252 39.29 3.28 -4.60
C ILE A 252 40.37 3.47 -3.52
N TYR A 253 41.34 2.56 -3.46
CA TYR A 253 42.44 2.61 -2.49
C TYR A 253 43.55 3.61 -2.87
N LYS A 254 43.58 4.09 -4.13
CA LYS A 254 44.57 5.05 -4.61
C LYS A 254 44.02 6.47 -4.60
N GLN A 255 42.80 6.66 -5.10
CA GLN A 255 42.16 7.96 -5.21
C GLN A 255 40.65 7.86 -4.91
N PRO A 256 40.26 7.87 -3.63
CA PRO A 256 38.87 7.63 -3.21
C PRO A 256 37.89 8.71 -3.70
N LEU A 257 38.38 9.92 -3.97
CA LEU A 257 37.55 11.03 -4.47
C LEU A 257 36.95 10.78 -5.85
N LEU A 258 37.52 9.89 -6.68
CA LEU A 258 36.99 9.57 -8.01
C LEU A 258 35.59 8.96 -7.93
N MET A 259 35.27 8.24 -6.85
CA MET A 259 33.98 7.56 -6.69
C MET A 259 32.85 8.53 -6.36
N LEU A 260 33.16 9.65 -5.71
CA LEU A 260 32.19 10.61 -5.19
C LEU A 260 31.31 11.21 -6.28
N TRP A 261 31.93 11.71 -7.36
CA TRP A 261 31.25 12.48 -8.39
C TRP A 261 30.21 11.68 -9.21
N PRO A 262 30.55 10.52 -9.81
CA PRO A 262 29.55 9.70 -10.50
C PRO A 262 28.48 9.16 -9.54
N SER A 263 28.83 8.83 -8.29
CA SER A 263 27.87 8.38 -7.28
C SER A 263 26.85 9.46 -6.91
N LEU A 264 27.30 10.71 -6.72
CA LEU A 264 26.42 11.84 -6.46
C LEU A 264 25.48 12.10 -7.65
N ALA A 265 26.00 12.04 -8.88
CA ALA A 265 25.18 12.22 -10.08
C ALA A 265 24.06 11.17 -10.18
N ILE A 266 24.39 9.89 -9.99
CA ILE A 266 23.40 8.79 -10.01
C ILE A 266 22.41 8.93 -8.85
N GLY A 267 22.92 9.09 -7.62
CA GLY A 267 22.13 9.10 -6.39
C GLY A 267 21.17 10.28 -6.33
N LEU A 268 21.66 11.51 -6.54
CA LEU A 268 20.83 12.72 -6.49
C LEU A 268 19.79 12.74 -7.60
N THR A 269 20.13 12.27 -8.81
CA THR A 269 19.16 12.19 -9.92
C THR A 269 18.06 11.17 -9.62
N SER A 270 18.42 10.00 -9.08
CA SER A 270 17.46 8.96 -8.71
C SER A 270 16.53 9.41 -7.56
N VAL A 271 17.09 10.06 -6.54
CA VAL A 271 16.32 10.66 -5.44
C VAL A 271 15.38 11.75 -5.96
N ALA A 272 15.88 12.65 -6.83
CA ALA A 272 15.05 13.72 -7.39
C ALA A 272 13.89 13.18 -8.25
N LEU A 273 14.11 12.14 -9.04
CA LEU A 273 13.05 11.47 -9.81
C LEU A 273 11.99 10.84 -8.88
N THR A 274 12.44 10.18 -7.80
CA THR A 274 11.55 9.55 -6.82
C THR A 274 10.71 10.58 -6.06
N LEU A 275 11.34 11.65 -5.59
CA LEU A 275 10.65 12.77 -4.92
C LEU A 275 9.67 13.50 -5.85
N LEU A 276 10.02 13.63 -7.14
CA LEU A 276 9.11 14.18 -8.15
C LEU A 276 7.89 13.27 -8.36
N ALA A 277 8.08 11.95 -8.41
CA ALA A 277 7.00 10.97 -8.53
C ALA A 277 6.00 11.09 -7.36
N ASN A 278 6.52 11.13 -6.12
CA ASN A 278 5.70 11.28 -4.91
C ASN A 278 4.98 12.64 -4.89
N GLY A 279 5.69 13.72 -5.23
CA GLY A 279 5.09 15.05 -5.33
C GLY A 279 3.97 15.12 -6.36
N MET A 280 4.13 14.42 -7.48
CA MET A 280 3.13 14.33 -8.54
C MET A 280 1.90 13.51 -8.08
N ARG A 281 2.14 12.37 -7.43
CA ARG A 281 1.09 11.53 -6.83
C ARG A 281 0.21 12.32 -5.87
N ASP A 282 0.81 13.03 -4.92
CA ASP A 282 0.07 13.81 -3.93
C ASP A 282 -0.76 14.96 -4.52
N VAL A 283 -0.31 15.55 -5.64
CA VAL A 283 -1.04 16.63 -6.32
C VAL A 283 -2.20 16.10 -7.13
N LEU A 284 -2.05 14.89 -7.70
CA LEU A 284 -3.06 14.23 -8.52
C LEU A 284 -4.16 13.57 -7.67
N GLU A 285 -3.81 12.97 -6.54
CA GLU A 285 -4.76 12.36 -5.59
C GLU A 285 -5.65 13.42 -4.89
N ARG A 286 -5.17 14.67 -4.74
CA ARG A 286 -5.96 15.79 -4.20
C ARG A 286 -6.86 16.47 -5.26
N THR A 287 -7.82 15.71 -5.80
CA THR A 287 -8.89 16.29 -6.66
C THR A 287 -10.09 16.82 -5.86
N ILE A 288 -10.11 16.70 -4.53
CA ILE A 288 -11.11 17.38 -3.68
C ILE A 288 -10.42 18.50 -2.90
N VAL A 289 -10.59 19.75 -3.36
CA VAL A 289 -10.15 20.95 -2.62
C VAL A 289 -11.38 21.71 -2.16
N VAL A 290 -11.70 21.61 -0.87
CA VAL A 290 -12.58 22.56 -0.18
C VAL A 290 -11.82 23.89 -0.09
N ARG A 291 -12.42 24.94 -0.66
CA ARG A 291 -11.83 26.29 -0.73
C ARG A 291 -11.90 26.95 0.66
N ARG A 292 -10.82 26.88 1.43
CA ARG A 292 -10.71 27.54 2.75
C ARG A 292 -10.63 29.06 2.58
N LYS A 293 -11.62 29.79 3.10
CA LYS A 293 -11.61 31.26 3.16
C LYS A 293 -10.66 31.69 4.29
N ARG A 294 -9.65 32.51 3.97
CA ARG A 294 -8.70 33.08 4.94
C ARG A 294 -9.45 33.81 6.06
N ARG A 295 -9.25 33.39 7.31
CA ARG A 295 -9.39 34.26 8.49
C ARG A 295 -8.01 34.48 9.11
N ARG A 296 -7.79 35.73 9.51
CA ARG A 296 -6.55 36.28 10.06
C ARG A 296 -6.08 35.48 11.28
N ALA A 297 -4.77 35.32 11.35
CA ALA A 297 -4.04 34.72 12.45
C ALA A 297 -4.25 35.50 13.75
N VAL A 298 -4.55 34.78 14.82
CA VAL A 298 -4.21 35.17 16.19
C VAL A 298 -3.05 34.25 16.57
N THR A 299 -1.89 34.87 16.74
CA THR A 299 -0.66 34.31 17.26
C THR A 299 -0.81 33.92 18.72
N THR A 300 -0.58 32.66 19.04
CA THR A 300 0.00 32.27 20.34
C THR A 300 1.06 31.19 20.11
N LEU A 301 2.20 31.46 20.74
CA LEU A 301 3.44 30.71 20.71
C LEU A 301 3.31 29.42 21.50
N THR A 302 3.64 28.29 20.87
CA THR A 302 4.43 27.20 21.45
C THR A 302 4.81 26.27 20.32
N GLY A 303 6.12 26.20 20.04
CA GLY A 303 6.64 25.22 19.09
C GLY A 303 6.73 23.85 19.74
N SER A 304 6.45 22.81 18.97
CA SER A 304 7.23 21.59 19.08
C SER A 304 7.28 20.87 17.74
N VAL A 305 8.37 20.14 17.61
CA VAL A 305 8.95 19.52 16.43
C VAL A 305 8.26 18.18 16.17
N ALA A 306 7.86 17.92 14.92
CA ALA A 306 7.49 16.58 14.46
C ALA A 306 8.22 16.28 13.14
N ALA A 307 9.38 15.64 13.28
CA ALA A 307 10.10 14.93 12.23
C ALA A 307 9.55 13.49 12.17
N VAL A 308 9.13 13.00 11.00
CA VAL A 308 9.90 12.04 10.17
C VAL A 308 10.33 10.79 10.93
N THR A 309 9.65 9.66 10.68
CA THR A 309 10.31 8.38 10.37
C THR A 309 9.32 7.37 9.76
N THR A 310 9.55 7.08 8.48
CA THR A 310 9.17 5.83 7.80
C THR A 310 10.22 4.76 8.07
N ALA A 311 9.76 3.51 8.06
CA ALA A 311 10.51 2.26 8.30
C ALA A 311 11.81 2.10 7.49
N THR A 312 12.81 1.51 8.14
CA THR A 312 13.94 0.81 7.51
C THR A 312 14.16 -0.52 8.23
N SER A 313 14.41 -1.55 7.43
CA SER A 313 14.71 -2.94 7.76
C SER A 313 15.94 -3.12 8.67
N VAL A 314 15.85 -4.16 9.49
CA VAL A 314 16.84 -4.69 10.44
C VAL A 314 18.13 -5.17 9.74
N THR A 315 19.29 -4.72 10.24
CA THR A 315 20.51 -5.52 10.48
C THR A 315 21.52 -4.67 11.27
N ASP A 316 22.08 -5.28 12.33
CA ASP A 316 23.25 -4.87 13.12
C ASP A 316 23.21 -3.54 13.86
N LEU A 317 22.83 -3.56 15.14
CA LEU A 317 23.38 -2.65 16.15
C LEU A 317 23.54 -3.35 17.51
N ASP A 318 24.80 -3.42 17.92
CA ASP A 318 25.31 -3.74 19.24
C ASP A 318 24.84 -2.71 20.29
N ASP A 319 24.77 -3.19 21.52
CA ASP A 319 24.54 -2.57 22.83
C ASP A 319 24.29 -1.05 22.98
N SER A 320 23.36 -0.77 23.91
CA SER A 320 23.11 0.48 24.65
C SER A 320 22.24 1.57 23.99
N PHE A 321 20.93 1.38 24.05
CA PHE A 321 19.96 2.50 24.12
C PHE A 321 19.00 2.28 25.28
N ASP A 322 19.30 2.92 26.41
CA ASP A 322 18.37 3.09 27.52
C ASP A 322 17.20 3.97 27.06
N ILE A 323 16.02 3.36 26.93
CA ILE A 323 14.75 4.08 26.83
C ILE A 323 14.46 4.64 28.22
N VAL A 324 14.71 5.93 28.39
CA VAL A 324 14.25 6.70 29.55
C VAL A 324 12.72 6.74 29.50
N LEU A 325 12.09 5.84 30.25
CA LEU A 325 10.68 5.91 30.61
C LEU A 325 10.47 7.20 31.41
N ALA A 326 9.80 8.18 30.81
CA ALA A 326 9.30 9.33 31.54
C ALA A 326 8.19 8.84 32.49
N ASP A 327 8.47 9.02 33.78
CA ASP A 327 7.66 8.71 34.96
C ASP A 327 7.20 7.26 35.17
N GLY A 328 7.84 6.62 36.17
CA GLY A 328 7.49 5.34 36.75
C GLY A 328 6.17 5.38 37.53
N GLY A 329 5.06 5.24 36.80
CA GLY A 329 3.81 4.70 37.33
C GLY A 329 3.69 3.23 36.94
N THR A 330 3.80 2.33 37.91
CA THR A 330 3.29 0.96 37.81
C THR A 330 1.79 1.03 37.53
N ALA A 331 1.37 0.94 36.27
CA ALA A 331 -0.04 0.94 35.90
C ALA A 331 -0.66 -0.46 36.12
N GLU A 332 -0.71 -0.90 37.39
CA GLU A 332 -1.64 -1.93 37.88
C GLU A 332 -3.04 -1.29 38.09
N GLY A 333 -3.58 -0.65 37.05
CA GLY A 333 -4.90 -0.02 37.11
C GLY A 333 -5.94 -0.87 36.42
N ASP A 334 -7.03 -1.22 37.12
CA ASP A 334 -8.25 -1.69 36.45
C ASP A 334 -8.66 -0.67 35.36
N PRO A 335 -9.08 -1.13 34.16
CA PRO A 335 -9.53 -0.23 33.11
C PRO A 335 -10.68 0.64 33.62
N ILE A 336 -10.77 1.88 33.13
CA ILE A 336 -11.95 2.71 33.40
C ILE A 336 -13.17 2.02 32.77
N ARG A 337 -14.19 1.71 33.59
CA ARG A 337 -15.38 0.98 33.15
C ARG A 337 -16.60 1.89 33.11
N HIS A 338 -17.22 1.99 31.93
CA HIS A 338 -18.51 2.65 31.78
C HIS A 338 -19.65 1.67 32.05
N ALA A 339 -20.71 2.17 32.69
CA ALA A 339 -21.93 1.39 32.92
C ALA A 339 -22.62 1.03 31.59
N ASP A 340 -23.31 -0.11 31.57
CA ASP A 340 -24.08 -0.56 30.41
C ASP A 340 -25.20 0.44 30.09
N ASP A 341 -25.39 0.76 28.80
CA ASP A 341 -26.52 1.56 28.33
C ASP A 341 -27.76 0.68 28.11
N GLU A 342 -28.91 1.31 27.85
CA GLU A 342 -30.18 0.58 27.64
C GLU A 342 -30.08 -0.46 26.52
N GLN A 343 -29.33 -0.19 25.44
CA GLN A 343 -29.10 -1.14 24.35
C GLN A 343 -28.24 -2.34 24.79
N SER A 344 -27.16 -2.10 25.53
CA SER A 344 -26.28 -3.16 26.06
C SER A 344 -27.01 -4.01 27.10
N ALA A 345 -27.92 -3.41 27.88
CA ALA A 345 -28.70 -4.10 28.90
C ALA A 345 -29.77 -5.05 28.32
N LEU A 346 -30.20 -4.83 27.07
CA LEU A 346 -31.16 -5.70 26.36
C LEU A 346 -30.52 -6.98 25.82
N ARG A 347 -29.19 -7.07 25.77
CA ARG A 347 -28.46 -8.26 25.27
C ARG A 347 -28.47 -9.39 26.31
N SER A 348 -28.28 -10.62 25.83
CA SER A 348 -28.16 -11.80 26.70
C SER A 348 -27.02 -11.60 27.71
N ARG A 349 -27.22 -12.02 28.97
CA ARG A 349 -26.16 -12.03 30.00
C ARG A 349 -25.26 -13.27 29.92
N GLU A 350 -25.55 -14.18 28.99
CA GLU A 350 -24.75 -15.38 28.76
C GLU A 350 -23.40 -15.00 28.15
N VAL A 351 -22.31 -15.31 28.86
CA VAL A 351 -20.93 -15.03 28.44
C VAL A 351 -20.41 -16.20 27.61
N VAL A 352 -19.98 -15.91 26.38
CA VAL A 352 -19.39 -16.90 25.46
C VAL A 352 -17.88 -16.98 25.64
N LEU A 353 -17.21 -15.84 25.80
CA LEU A 353 -15.77 -15.75 26.03
C LEU A 353 -15.50 -14.93 27.29
N SER A 354 -14.71 -15.49 28.21
CA SER A 354 -14.23 -14.82 29.43
C SER A 354 -12.70 -14.91 29.49
N ILE A 355 -12.04 -13.76 29.52
CA ILE A 355 -10.61 -13.59 29.72
C ILE A 355 -10.40 -12.92 31.08
N LYS A 356 -9.58 -13.51 31.95
CA LYS A 356 -9.28 -12.97 33.29
C LYS A 356 -7.78 -12.92 33.52
N ASP A 357 -7.27 -11.72 33.84
CA ASP A 357 -5.85 -11.43 34.12
C ASP A 357 -4.89 -12.06 33.10
N LEU A 358 -5.25 -12.01 31.81
CA LEU A 358 -4.46 -12.61 30.74
C LEU A 358 -3.10 -11.93 30.62
N ARG A 359 -2.06 -12.74 30.70
CA ARG A 359 -0.67 -12.34 30.50
C ARG A 359 -0.06 -13.13 29.37
N VAL A 360 0.60 -12.45 28.44
CA VAL A 360 1.27 -13.07 27.30
C VAL A 360 2.71 -12.62 27.27
N GLY A 361 3.64 -13.58 27.21
CA GLY A 361 5.07 -13.31 27.19
C GLY A 361 5.80 -14.11 26.13
N TYR A 362 6.89 -13.53 25.64
CA TYR A 362 7.80 -14.11 24.67
C TYR A 362 9.15 -14.41 25.30
N GLY A 363 9.59 -15.67 25.21
CA GLY A 363 10.92 -16.06 25.67
C GLY A 363 12.01 -15.46 24.78
N GLN A 364 13.03 -14.90 25.40
CA GLN A 364 14.21 -14.37 24.73
C GLN A 364 15.38 -15.37 24.76
N SER A 365 16.37 -15.14 23.89
CA SER A 365 17.58 -15.96 23.78
C SER A 365 18.42 -16.00 25.06
N ASP A 366 18.32 -14.95 25.88
CA ASP A 366 19.01 -14.79 27.17
C ASP A 366 18.28 -15.47 28.34
N GLY A 367 17.13 -16.10 28.08
CA GLY A 367 16.28 -16.74 29.09
C GLY A 367 15.30 -15.80 29.79
N SER A 368 15.32 -14.49 29.49
CA SER A 368 14.31 -13.55 29.96
C SER A 368 12.99 -13.73 29.21
N THR A 369 11.89 -13.20 29.74
CA THR A 369 10.58 -13.19 29.08
C THR A 369 10.10 -11.76 28.94
N THR A 370 9.81 -11.33 27.71
CA THR A 370 9.18 -10.03 27.44
C THR A 370 7.67 -10.20 27.43
N GLU A 371 7.01 -9.67 28.46
CA GLU A 371 5.56 -9.61 28.51
C GLU A 371 5.05 -8.53 27.53
N VAL A 372 4.04 -8.87 26.74
CA VAL A 372 3.43 -8.00 25.72
C VAL A 372 1.95 -7.71 26.00
N VAL A 373 1.33 -8.49 26.89
CA VAL A 373 -0.02 -8.29 27.41
C VAL A 373 0.06 -8.44 28.92
N HIS A 374 -0.38 -7.43 29.67
CA HIS A 374 -0.08 -7.27 31.09
C HIS A 374 -1.34 -7.39 31.97
N GLY A 375 -1.92 -8.58 32.07
CA GLY A 375 -2.99 -8.85 33.03
C GLY A 375 -4.36 -8.31 32.61
N VAL A 376 -4.75 -8.54 31.36
CA VAL A 376 -5.98 -7.96 30.80
C VAL A 376 -7.21 -8.85 31.00
N SER A 377 -8.38 -8.24 31.22
CA SER A 377 -9.64 -8.97 31.43
C SER A 377 -10.75 -8.46 30.51
N LEU A 378 -11.46 -9.38 29.85
CA LEU A 378 -12.51 -9.10 28.86
C LEU A 378 -13.60 -10.16 28.91
N GLU A 379 -14.85 -9.76 28.76
CA GLU A 379 -15.98 -10.66 28.58
C GLU A 379 -16.74 -10.30 27.31
N ILE A 380 -17.16 -11.31 26.55
CA ILE A 380 -17.99 -11.15 25.35
C ILE A 380 -19.25 -12.01 25.52
N ARG A 381 -20.41 -11.37 25.41
CA ARG A 381 -21.70 -12.01 25.55
C ARG A 381 -22.20 -12.59 24.23
N LYS A 382 -23.15 -13.52 24.32
CA LYS A 382 -23.78 -14.11 23.14
C LYS A 382 -24.51 -13.05 22.33
N GLY A 383 -24.26 -13.02 21.02
CA GLY A 383 -24.85 -12.05 20.11
C GLY A 383 -24.35 -10.61 20.29
N GLU A 384 -23.26 -10.41 21.04
CA GLU A 384 -22.58 -9.12 21.20
C GLU A 384 -21.47 -8.97 20.16
N VAL A 385 -21.34 -7.77 19.58
CA VAL A 385 -20.14 -7.35 18.86
C VAL A 385 -19.26 -6.49 19.78
N HIS A 386 -18.11 -7.03 20.17
CA HIS A 386 -17.15 -6.36 21.03
C HIS A 386 -15.94 -5.88 20.22
N GLY A 387 -15.69 -4.56 20.22
CA GLY A 387 -14.52 -3.96 19.61
C GLY A 387 -13.31 -3.99 20.54
N LEU A 388 -12.15 -4.42 20.04
CA LEU A 388 -10.86 -4.23 20.69
C LEU A 388 -10.04 -3.25 19.86
N ILE A 389 -9.80 -2.05 20.40
CA ILE A 389 -9.18 -0.94 19.67
C ILE A 389 -7.89 -0.44 20.30
N GLY A 390 -6.97 0.08 19.49
CA GLY A 390 -5.69 0.63 19.94
C GLY A 390 -4.71 0.76 18.79
N GLU A 391 -3.59 1.42 19.01
CA GLU A 391 -2.52 1.58 18.01
C GLU A 391 -1.89 0.25 17.59
N SER A 392 -1.20 0.25 16.44
CA SER A 392 -0.40 -0.91 16.02
C SER A 392 0.63 -1.26 17.10
N GLY A 393 0.78 -2.54 17.40
CA GLY A 393 1.68 -3.01 18.46
C GLY A 393 1.12 -2.91 19.89
N SER A 394 -0.12 -2.46 20.11
CA SER A 394 -0.69 -2.37 21.47
C SER A 394 -1.02 -3.70 22.15
N GLY A 395 -0.94 -4.83 21.44
CA GLY A 395 -1.19 -6.18 21.97
C GLY A 395 -2.49 -6.86 21.50
N LYS A 396 -3.31 -6.19 20.68
CA LYS A 396 -4.65 -6.70 20.27
C LYS A 396 -4.62 -8.08 19.60
N SER A 397 -3.79 -8.26 18.58
CA SER A 397 -3.64 -9.54 17.89
C SER A 397 -3.05 -10.62 18.80
N GLN A 398 -2.25 -10.23 19.80
CA GLN A 398 -1.71 -11.16 20.80
C GLN A 398 -2.83 -11.67 21.72
N THR A 399 -3.76 -10.80 22.13
CA THR A 399 -4.97 -11.20 22.86
C THR A 399 -5.82 -12.16 22.02
N ALA A 400 -6.05 -11.85 20.75
CA ALA A 400 -6.80 -12.72 19.84
C ALA A 400 -6.13 -14.10 19.64
N PHE A 401 -4.81 -14.13 19.40
CA PHE A 401 -4.06 -15.37 19.22
C PHE A 401 -3.92 -16.17 20.51
N ALA A 402 -3.89 -15.54 21.69
CA ALA A 402 -3.94 -16.25 22.96
C ALA A 402 -5.25 -17.02 23.12
N VAL A 403 -6.40 -16.41 22.77
CA VAL A 403 -7.71 -17.09 22.78
C VAL A 403 -7.73 -18.27 21.80
N LEU A 404 -7.13 -18.09 20.62
CA LEU A 404 -7.07 -19.15 19.63
C LEU A 404 -5.99 -20.19 19.93
N GLY A 405 -5.05 -19.98 20.85
CA GLY A 405 -3.87 -20.82 21.06
C GLY A 405 -2.91 -20.83 19.86
N LEU A 406 -2.88 -19.74 19.08
CA LEU A 406 -2.09 -19.57 17.86
C LEU A 406 -0.96 -18.54 18.04
N LEU A 407 -0.47 -18.37 19.27
CA LEU A 407 0.65 -17.47 19.55
C LEU A 407 1.88 -17.88 18.70
N PRO A 408 2.57 -16.91 18.08
CA PRO A 408 3.82 -17.14 17.37
C PRO A 408 4.88 -17.89 18.21
N LYS A 409 5.85 -18.49 17.53
CA LYS A 409 6.94 -19.25 18.20
C LYS A 409 7.61 -18.40 19.28
N GLY A 410 7.79 -18.99 20.46
CA GLY A 410 8.37 -18.33 21.64
C GLY A 410 7.33 -17.60 22.51
N GLY A 411 6.12 -17.37 22.01
CA GLY A 411 5.02 -16.78 22.75
C GLY A 411 4.25 -17.82 23.57
N SER A 412 3.87 -17.47 24.79
CA SER A 412 3.05 -18.31 25.66
C SER A 412 2.16 -17.48 26.57
N VAL A 413 1.06 -18.07 27.03
CA VAL A 413 0.24 -17.49 28.10
C VAL A 413 0.98 -17.69 29.41
N THR A 414 1.50 -16.61 29.99
CA THR A 414 2.32 -16.64 31.21
C THR A 414 1.48 -16.54 32.48
N GLY A 415 0.23 -16.12 32.38
CA GLY A 415 -0.71 -15.98 33.50
C GLY A 415 -2.14 -15.69 33.04
N GLY A 416 -3.07 -15.80 33.99
CA GLY A 416 -4.50 -15.62 33.74
C GLY A 416 -5.23 -16.86 33.24
N THR A 417 -6.51 -16.69 32.95
CA THR A 417 -7.39 -17.74 32.43
C THR A 417 -8.18 -17.27 31.22
N ILE A 418 -8.43 -18.20 30.28
CA ILE A 418 -9.26 -17.98 29.10
C ILE A 418 -10.32 -19.09 29.09
N GLU A 419 -11.58 -18.71 29.19
CA GLU A 419 -12.73 -19.64 29.21
C GLU A 419 -13.66 -19.37 28.04
N TYR A 420 -13.97 -20.41 27.27
CA TYR A 420 -14.97 -20.40 26.21
C TYR A 420 -16.11 -21.35 26.57
N GLU A 421 -17.33 -20.82 26.76
CA GLU A 421 -18.52 -21.57 27.21
C GLU A 421 -18.24 -22.52 28.40
N GLY A 422 -17.45 -22.04 29.37
CA GLY A 422 -17.03 -22.82 30.55
C GLY A 422 -15.88 -23.81 30.33
N THR A 423 -15.37 -23.94 29.11
CA THR A 423 -14.17 -24.73 28.79
C THR A 423 -12.93 -23.87 28.92
N GLN A 424 -11.99 -24.27 29.77
CA GLN A 424 -10.70 -23.59 29.93
C GLN A 424 -9.77 -23.89 28.74
N LEU A 425 -9.21 -22.83 28.15
CA LEU A 425 -8.36 -22.88 26.95
C LEU A 425 -6.87 -22.71 27.28
N GLN A 426 -6.53 -22.03 28.38
CA GLN A 426 -5.14 -21.84 28.78
C GLN A 426 -4.48 -23.21 29.03
N ASN A 427 -3.31 -23.43 28.42
CA ASN A 427 -2.61 -24.72 28.42
C ASN A 427 -3.44 -25.91 27.88
N GLY A 428 -4.49 -25.63 27.11
CA GLY A 428 -5.30 -26.65 26.44
C GLY A 428 -4.44 -27.50 25.51
N SER A 429 -4.72 -28.81 25.48
CA SER A 429 -4.05 -29.71 24.53
C SER A 429 -4.50 -29.40 23.10
N ASP A 430 -3.73 -29.86 22.12
CA ASP A 430 -4.08 -29.70 20.71
C ASP A 430 -5.45 -30.32 20.37
N ALA A 431 -5.85 -31.38 21.08
CA ALA A 431 -7.17 -31.99 20.95
C ALA A 431 -8.31 -31.06 21.40
N VAL A 432 -8.11 -30.28 22.47
CA VAL A 432 -9.09 -29.28 22.94
C VAL A 432 -9.24 -28.18 21.89
N TYR A 433 -8.12 -27.63 21.42
CA TYR A 433 -8.14 -26.57 20.41
C TYR A 433 -8.70 -27.05 19.07
N SER A 434 -8.38 -28.26 18.62
CA SER A 434 -8.93 -28.87 17.40
C SER A 434 -10.45 -29.05 17.47
N GLY A 435 -11.01 -29.31 18.65
CA GLY A 435 -12.46 -29.39 18.85
C GLY A 435 -13.20 -28.05 18.77
N ILE A 436 -12.49 -26.94 18.92
CA ILE A 436 -13.05 -25.58 19.03
C ILE A 436 -12.77 -24.76 17.77
N ARG A 437 -11.53 -24.77 17.27
CA ARG A 437 -11.09 -24.00 16.10
C ARG A 437 -11.82 -24.46 14.84
N GLY A 438 -12.39 -23.50 14.11
CA GLY A 438 -13.11 -23.77 12.86
C GLY A 438 -14.39 -24.58 13.05
N ARG A 439 -14.87 -24.77 14.29
CA ARG A 439 -16.19 -25.38 14.58
C ARG A 439 -17.02 -24.47 15.46
N ARG A 440 -16.43 -24.01 16.56
CA ARG A 440 -17.04 -23.16 17.60
C ARG A 440 -16.53 -21.73 17.53
N ILE A 441 -15.21 -21.58 17.34
CA ILE A 441 -14.55 -20.29 17.14
C ILE A 441 -13.99 -20.24 15.73
N ALA A 442 -14.35 -19.20 14.97
CA ALA A 442 -13.77 -18.91 13.67
C ALA A 442 -12.89 -17.66 13.70
N TYR A 443 -11.96 -17.58 12.75
CA TYR A 443 -11.01 -16.49 12.63
C TYR A 443 -11.06 -15.88 11.22
N ILE A 444 -11.15 -14.55 11.15
CA ILE A 444 -11.00 -13.78 9.92
C ILE A 444 -9.69 -13.00 10.06
N PRO A 445 -8.67 -13.31 9.24
CA PRO A 445 -7.36 -12.67 9.34
C PRO A 445 -7.33 -11.27 8.71
N GLN A 446 -6.31 -10.50 9.09
CA GLN A 446 -6.06 -9.12 8.65
C GLN A 446 -5.78 -8.99 7.14
N GLU A 447 -5.03 -9.92 6.56
CA GLU A 447 -4.62 -9.85 5.17
C GLU A 447 -5.19 -11.02 4.34
N PRO A 448 -6.15 -10.76 3.44
CA PRO A 448 -6.86 -11.85 2.78
C PRO A 448 -5.99 -12.70 1.85
N MET A 449 -5.09 -12.05 1.12
CA MET A 449 -4.32 -12.71 0.06
C MET A 449 -3.20 -13.59 0.61
N SER A 450 -2.60 -13.24 1.76
CA SER A 450 -1.55 -14.03 2.39
C SER A 450 -2.09 -15.22 3.20
N ASN A 451 -3.39 -15.22 3.52
CA ASN A 451 -4.05 -16.29 4.26
C ASN A 451 -4.78 -17.32 3.37
N LEU A 452 -4.82 -17.10 2.06
CA LEU A 452 -5.28 -18.10 1.09
C LEU A 452 -4.06 -18.77 0.44
N ASP A 453 -4.02 -20.10 0.41
CA ASP A 453 -2.93 -20.83 -0.22
C ASP A 453 -3.02 -20.70 -1.75
N ALA A 454 -2.04 -20.03 -2.35
CA ALA A 454 -1.99 -19.77 -3.79
C ALA A 454 -1.85 -21.05 -4.64
N SER A 455 -1.49 -22.17 -4.04
CA SER A 455 -1.34 -23.48 -4.70
C SER A 455 -2.68 -24.19 -4.91
N PHE A 456 -3.73 -23.75 -4.22
CA PHE A 456 -5.04 -24.39 -4.24
C PHE A 456 -6.13 -23.43 -4.70
N THR A 457 -7.15 -23.98 -5.38
CA THR A 457 -8.34 -23.22 -5.74
C THR A 457 -9.11 -22.77 -4.50
N ILE A 458 -9.87 -21.68 -4.62
CA ILE A 458 -10.77 -21.20 -3.55
C ILE A 458 -11.71 -22.31 -3.10
N GLY A 459 -12.30 -23.05 -4.05
CA GLY A 459 -13.25 -24.10 -3.77
C GLY A 459 -12.66 -25.25 -2.97
N SER A 460 -11.42 -25.67 -3.26
CA SER A 460 -10.74 -26.69 -2.44
C SER A 460 -10.53 -26.23 -1.00
N GLN A 461 -10.18 -24.97 -0.80
CA GLN A 461 -9.93 -24.41 0.54
C GLN A 461 -11.23 -24.24 1.35
N LEU A 462 -12.38 -24.02 0.70
CA LEU A 462 -13.68 -23.96 1.38
C LEU A 462 -14.30 -25.33 1.64
N VAL A 463 -14.08 -26.29 0.75
CA VAL A 463 -14.68 -27.63 0.86
C VAL A 463 -13.97 -28.47 1.93
N GLU A 464 -12.65 -28.37 2.06
CA GLU A 464 -11.90 -29.24 2.97
C GLU A 464 -12.30 -29.08 4.45
N PRO A 465 -12.40 -27.86 5.01
CA PRO A 465 -12.85 -27.69 6.40
C PRO A 465 -14.26 -28.24 6.66
N LEU A 466 -15.19 -28.08 5.71
CA LEU A 466 -16.54 -28.62 5.83
C LEU A 466 -16.54 -30.16 5.89
N ARG A 467 -15.66 -30.80 5.13
CA ARG A 467 -15.55 -32.26 5.11
C ARG A 467 -14.89 -32.79 6.38
N VAL A 468 -13.79 -32.17 6.81
CA VAL A 468 -13.01 -32.59 7.97
C VAL A 468 -13.77 -32.31 9.27
N THR A 469 -14.33 -31.12 9.42
CA THR A 469 -14.93 -30.67 10.69
C THR A 469 -16.39 -31.10 10.84
N LEU A 470 -17.17 -31.13 9.75
CA LEU A 470 -18.61 -31.47 9.80
C LEU A 470 -18.92 -32.88 9.26
N GLY A 471 -17.94 -33.59 8.71
CA GLY A 471 -18.14 -34.93 8.13
C GLY A 471 -18.97 -34.94 6.85
N MET A 472 -19.14 -33.78 6.20
CA MET A 472 -19.94 -33.66 4.98
C MET A 472 -19.33 -34.44 3.82
N THR A 473 -20.17 -34.96 2.93
CA THR A 473 -19.69 -35.49 1.65
C THR A 473 -19.13 -34.36 0.80
N LYS A 474 -18.24 -34.69 -0.15
CA LYS A 474 -17.67 -33.68 -1.06
C LYS A 474 -18.74 -32.88 -1.82
N LYS A 475 -19.85 -33.54 -2.18
CA LYS A 475 -20.96 -32.90 -2.89
C LYS A 475 -21.68 -31.90 -1.98
N GLU A 476 -22.11 -32.32 -0.80
CA GLU A 476 -22.78 -31.43 0.17
C GLU A 476 -21.90 -30.25 0.57
N ALA A 477 -20.60 -30.48 0.79
CA ALA A 477 -19.65 -29.42 1.11
C ALA A 477 -19.48 -28.43 -0.06
N THR A 478 -19.49 -28.92 -1.31
CA THR A 478 -19.43 -28.06 -2.50
C THR A 478 -20.69 -27.20 -2.62
N ASP A 479 -21.87 -27.80 -2.43
CA ASP A 479 -23.15 -27.10 -2.50
C ASP A 479 -23.27 -26.05 -1.39
N LYS A 480 -22.84 -26.38 -0.16
CA LYS A 480 -22.79 -25.42 0.97
C LYS A 480 -21.80 -24.29 0.69
N ALA A 481 -20.60 -24.58 0.20
CA ALA A 481 -19.59 -23.58 -0.12
C ALA A 481 -20.07 -22.61 -1.23
N LEU A 482 -20.72 -23.12 -2.28
CA LEU A 482 -21.27 -22.28 -3.35
C LEU A 482 -22.41 -21.37 -2.85
N SER A 483 -23.31 -21.91 -2.03
CA SER A 483 -24.38 -21.14 -1.39
C SER A 483 -23.81 -20.04 -0.48
N LEU A 484 -22.75 -20.33 0.27
CA LEU A 484 -22.07 -19.32 1.08
C LEU A 484 -21.39 -18.25 0.25
N LEU A 485 -20.71 -18.61 -0.85
CA LEU A 485 -20.12 -17.64 -1.78
C LEU A 485 -21.18 -16.70 -2.37
N GLU A 486 -22.35 -17.23 -2.71
CA GLU A 486 -23.50 -16.42 -3.14
C GLU A 486 -24.00 -15.51 -2.02
N ARG A 487 -24.15 -16.04 -0.79
CA ARG A 487 -24.61 -15.30 0.38
C ARG A 487 -23.69 -14.13 0.74
N VAL A 488 -22.38 -14.30 0.62
CA VAL A 488 -21.41 -13.22 0.84
C VAL A 488 -21.27 -12.29 -0.38
N GLY A 489 -22.14 -12.39 -1.38
CA GLY A 489 -22.22 -11.45 -2.49
C GLY A 489 -21.16 -11.64 -3.58
N ILE A 490 -20.62 -12.84 -3.77
CA ILE A 490 -19.74 -13.12 -4.92
C ILE A 490 -20.59 -13.19 -6.20
N PRO A 491 -20.34 -12.32 -7.22
CA PRO A 491 -21.21 -12.25 -8.41
C PRO A 491 -21.23 -13.50 -9.28
N GLN A 492 -20.14 -14.27 -9.30
CA GLN A 492 -20.01 -15.51 -10.07
C GLN A 492 -19.43 -16.63 -9.18
N PRO A 493 -20.23 -17.19 -8.24
CA PRO A 493 -19.74 -18.13 -7.23
C PRO A 493 -19.00 -19.32 -7.84
N LEU A 494 -19.55 -19.93 -8.88
CA LEU A 494 -18.94 -21.09 -9.54
C LEU A 494 -17.60 -20.78 -10.21
N ARG A 495 -17.43 -19.56 -10.75
CA ARG A 495 -16.16 -19.13 -11.33
C ARG A 495 -15.13 -18.89 -10.23
N THR A 496 -15.49 -18.13 -9.20
CA THR A 496 -14.63 -17.86 -8.05
C THR A 496 -14.22 -19.13 -7.33
N PHE A 497 -15.14 -20.09 -7.18
CA PHE A 497 -14.87 -21.41 -6.60
C PHE A 497 -13.77 -22.17 -7.35
N LYS A 498 -13.68 -22.00 -8.67
CA LYS A 498 -12.65 -22.63 -9.51
C LYS A 498 -11.38 -21.80 -9.64
N ALA A 499 -11.42 -20.54 -9.21
CA ALA A 499 -10.29 -19.62 -9.32
C ALA A 499 -9.24 -19.91 -8.26
N TYR A 500 -8.03 -19.45 -8.51
CA TYR A 500 -6.95 -19.35 -7.53
C TYR A 500 -6.97 -17.99 -6.82
N PRO A 501 -6.36 -17.86 -5.63
CA PRO A 501 -6.32 -16.60 -4.89
C PRO A 501 -5.81 -15.41 -5.71
N PHE A 502 -4.79 -15.59 -6.55
CA PHE A 502 -4.23 -14.52 -7.40
C PHE A 502 -5.14 -14.08 -8.57
N GLU A 503 -6.26 -14.76 -8.79
CA GLU A 503 -7.23 -14.47 -9.86
C GLU A 503 -8.45 -13.69 -9.36
N VAL A 504 -8.53 -13.37 -8.06
CA VAL A 504 -9.65 -12.65 -7.44
C VAL A 504 -9.18 -11.33 -6.84
N SER A 505 -10.08 -10.34 -6.73
CA SER A 505 -9.76 -9.06 -6.09
C SER A 505 -9.61 -9.21 -4.58
N GLY A 506 -8.94 -8.26 -3.91
CA GLY A 506 -8.83 -8.26 -2.45
C GLY A 506 -10.17 -8.30 -1.74
N GLY A 507 -11.18 -7.57 -2.23
CA GLY A 507 -12.55 -7.62 -1.70
C GLY A 507 -13.24 -8.97 -1.89
N MET A 508 -13.01 -9.63 -3.03
CA MET A 508 -13.50 -11.00 -3.26
C MET A 508 -12.79 -11.99 -2.33
N ALA A 509 -11.48 -11.87 -2.15
CA ALA A 509 -10.69 -12.71 -1.25
C ALA A 509 -11.15 -12.54 0.20
N GLN A 510 -11.47 -11.31 0.65
CA GLN A 510 -12.03 -11.07 1.97
C GLN A 510 -13.39 -11.74 2.14
N ARG A 511 -14.30 -11.57 1.16
CA ARG A 511 -15.62 -12.24 1.18
C ARG A 511 -15.49 -13.76 1.20
N VAL A 512 -14.51 -14.33 0.49
CA VAL A 512 -14.18 -15.76 0.54
C VAL A 512 -13.74 -16.18 1.94
N LEU A 513 -12.86 -15.43 2.61
CA LEU A 513 -12.43 -15.75 3.97
C LEU A 513 -13.57 -15.64 4.98
N ILE A 514 -14.44 -14.63 4.83
CA ILE A 514 -15.67 -14.51 5.64
C ILE A 514 -16.56 -15.73 5.42
N ALA A 515 -16.79 -16.14 4.15
CA ALA A 515 -17.56 -17.34 3.83
C ALA A 515 -16.95 -18.58 4.47
N GLY A 516 -15.63 -18.74 4.43
CA GLY A 516 -14.90 -19.82 5.09
C GLY A 516 -15.08 -19.81 6.61
N ALA A 517 -14.91 -18.65 7.25
CA ALA A 517 -15.04 -18.49 8.69
C ALA A 517 -16.46 -18.81 9.18
N VAL A 518 -17.51 -18.39 8.46
CA VAL A 518 -18.89 -18.68 8.85
C VAL A 518 -19.41 -20.03 8.38
N SER A 519 -18.63 -20.77 7.58
CA SER A 519 -19.09 -21.99 6.92
C SER A 519 -19.46 -23.12 7.88
N THR A 520 -18.88 -23.13 9.07
CA THR A 520 -19.10 -24.14 10.11
C THR A 520 -20.09 -23.69 11.18
N ASP A 521 -20.78 -22.56 10.94
CA ASP A 521 -21.80 -22.00 11.82
C ASP A 521 -21.25 -21.74 13.24
N PRO A 522 -20.15 -20.96 13.40
CA PRO A 522 -19.48 -20.75 14.68
C PRO A 522 -20.31 -19.91 15.65
N ASP A 523 -20.05 -20.11 16.95
CA ASP A 523 -20.68 -19.35 18.04
C ASP A 523 -19.93 -18.04 18.33
N LEU A 524 -18.62 -18.00 18.04
CA LEU A 524 -17.75 -16.82 18.16
C LEU A 524 -16.91 -16.61 16.89
N ILE A 525 -16.87 -15.36 16.41
CA ILE A 525 -15.93 -14.93 15.36
C ILE A 525 -14.92 -13.94 15.94
N ILE A 526 -13.65 -14.19 15.69
CA ILE A 526 -12.58 -13.21 15.91
C ILE A 526 -12.20 -12.64 14.55
N ALA A 527 -12.51 -11.36 14.34
CA ALA A 527 -12.18 -10.66 13.11
C ALA A 527 -11.04 -9.69 13.37
N ASP A 528 -9.84 -10.03 12.91
CA ASP A 528 -8.65 -9.20 13.07
C ASP A 528 -8.47 -8.29 11.87
N GLU A 529 -8.76 -7.01 12.05
CA GLU A 529 -8.62 -5.97 11.03
C GLU A 529 -9.24 -6.34 9.66
N PRO A 530 -10.52 -6.75 9.62
CA PRO A 530 -11.13 -7.37 8.43
C PRO A 530 -11.29 -6.42 7.23
N THR A 531 -10.88 -5.15 7.35
CA THR A 531 -11.06 -4.10 6.36
C THR A 531 -9.78 -3.33 6.03
N THR A 532 -8.63 -3.64 6.66
CA THR A 532 -7.40 -2.81 6.57
C THR A 532 -6.77 -2.75 5.17
N ALA A 533 -7.12 -3.67 4.26
CA ALA A 533 -6.60 -3.73 2.89
C ALA A 533 -7.64 -3.42 1.79
N LEU A 534 -8.79 -2.86 2.16
CA LEU A 534 -9.93 -2.64 1.25
C LEU A 534 -10.19 -1.14 1.02
N ASP A 535 -10.74 -0.80 -0.15
CA ASP A 535 -11.24 0.55 -0.38
C ASP A 535 -12.49 0.83 0.48
N VAL A 536 -12.77 2.11 0.73
CA VAL A 536 -13.84 2.55 1.65
C VAL A 536 -15.23 2.02 1.25
N THR A 537 -15.48 1.81 -0.05
CA THR A 537 -16.79 1.30 -0.51
C THR A 537 -16.90 -0.19 -0.19
N VAL A 538 -15.89 -0.98 -0.54
CA VAL A 538 -15.85 -2.42 -0.25
C VAL A 538 -15.78 -2.68 1.25
N GLN A 539 -15.10 -1.83 2.02
CA GLN A 539 -15.10 -1.88 3.49
C GLN A 539 -16.53 -1.79 4.05
N ALA A 540 -17.34 -0.81 3.62
CA ALA A 540 -18.72 -0.67 4.08
C ALA A 540 -19.54 -1.93 3.76
N GLU A 541 -19.41 -2.46 2.53
CA GLU A 541 -20.11 -3.69 2.14
C GLU A 541 -19.68 -4.92 2.98
N VAL A 542 -18.40 -5.00 3.36
CA VAL A 542 -17.88 -6.09 4.21
C VAL A 542 -18.40 -5.96 5.65
N LEU A 543 -18.48 -4.74 6.19
CA LEU A 543 -19.03 -4.51 7.53
C LEU A 543 -20.54 -4.80 7.60
N ASP A 544 -21.30 -4.40 6.57
CA ASP A 544 -22.71 -4.75 6.44
C ASP A 544 -22.92 -6.27 6.37
N LEU A 545 -22.08 -6.97 5.59
CA LEU A 545 -22.09 -8.43 5.52
C LEU A 545 -21.85 -9.08 6.89
N LEU A 546 -20.86 -8.60 7.65
CA LEU A 546 -20.57 -9.11 8.99
C LEU A 546 -21.72 -8.85 9.95
N ARG A 547 -22.34 -7.66 9.89
CA ARG A 547 -23.52 -7.29 10.68
C ARG A 547 -24.69 -8.23 10.40
N ASP A 548 -24.98 -8.47 9.12
CA ASP A 548 -26.08 -9.33 8.69
C ASP A 548 -25.87 -10.79 9.15
N LEU A 549 -24.65 -11.32 8.95
CA LEU A 549 -24.30 -12.67 9.39
C LEU A 549 -24.41 -12.80 10.90
N GLN A 550 -23.93 -11.79 11.63
CA GLN A 550 -23.98 -11.75 13.09
C GLN A 550 -25.43 -11.77 13.60
N ALA A 551 -26.30 -10.94 13.02
CA ALA A 551 -27.70 -10.84 13.40
C ALA A 551 -28.47 -12.13 13.07
N GLU A 552 -28.25 -12.70 11.89
CA GLU A 552 -28.90 -13.94 11.44
C GLU A 552 -28.57 -15.13 12.35
N ARG A 553 -27.31 -15.22 12.81
CA ARG A 553 -26.79 -16.40 13.52
C ARG A 553 -26.68 -16.22 15.03
N GLN A 554 -26.92 -15.00 15.52
CA GLN A 554 -26.78 -14.64 16.94
C GLN A 554 -25.39 -15.00 17.51
N MET A 555 -24.36 -14.95 16.68
CA MET A 555 -22.97 -15.24 17.07
C MET A 555 -22.37 -14.06 17.85
N ALA A 556 -21.47 -14.37 18.78
CA ALA A 556 -20.59 -13.37 19.38
C ALA A 556 -19.49 -12.98 18.38
N MET A 557 -19.02 -11.73 18.45
CA MET A 557 -17.93 -11.25 17.59
C MET A 557 -16.94 -10.41 18.38
N LEU A 558 -15.66 -10.76 18.30
CA LEU A 558 -14.54 -9.91 18.69
C LEU A 558 -13.98 -9.24 17.45
N LEU A 559 -14.21 -7.93 17.31
CA LEU A 559 -13.68 -7.12 16.23
C LEU A 559 -12.41 -6.40 16.68
N VAL A 560 -11.25 -6.87 16.23
CA VAL A 560 -9.98 -6.18 16.45
C VAL A 560 -9.78 -5.15 15.34
N THR A 561 -9.58 -3.89 15.70
CA THR A 561 -9.40 -2.80 14.72
C THR A 561 -8.60 -1.65 15.31
N HIS A 562 -8.09 -0.76 14.48
CA HIS A 562 -7.54 0.53 14.90
C HIS A 562 -8.46 1.70 14.51
N ASN A 563 -9.60 1.44 13.86
CA ASN A 563 -10.48 2.45 13.31
C ASN A 563 -11.76 2.60 14.13
N PHE A 564 -11.90 3.73 14.84
CA PHE A 564 -13.11 4.03 15.62
C PHE A 564 -14.35 4.22 14.75
N GLY A 565 -14.24 4.68 13.49
CA GLY A 565 -15.40 4.76 12.60
C GLY A 565 -16.07 3.40 12.38
N VAL A 566 -15.26 2.33 12.32
CA VAL A 566 -15.76 0.96 12.23
C VAL A 566 -16.40 0.51 13.55
N VAL A 567 -15.78 0.84 14.68
CA VAL A 567 -16.34 0.54 16.01
C VAL A 567 -17.69 1.24 16.22
N ALA A 568 -17.79 2.51 15.82
CA ALA A 568 -19.02 3.30 15.93
C ALA A 568 -20.17 2.71 15.10
N ASP A 569 -19.85 2.08 13.98
CA ASP A 569 -20.82 1.54 13.04
C ASP A 569 -21.27 0.11 13.41
N LEU A 570 -20.36 -0.74 13.90
CA LEU A 570 -20.62 -2.18 14.05
C LEU A 570 -20.69 -2.70 15.49
N CYS A 571 -19.97 -2.10 16.44
CA CYS A 571 -19.81 -2.67 17.78
C CYS A 571 -20.91 -2.22 18.76
N ASP A 572 -21.31 -3.13 19.66
CA ASP A 572 -22.14 -2.80 20.82
C ASP A 572 -21.28 -2.23 21.96
N ARG A 573 -20.11 -2.85 22.20
CA ARG A 573 -19.14 -2.47 23.25
C ARG A 573 -17.75 -2.32 22.66
N VAL A 574 -16.90 -1.55 23.34
CA VAL A 574 -15.50 -1.38 22.96
C VAL A 574 -14.59 -1.39 24.18
N THR A 575 -13.42 -2.00 24.02
CA THR A 575 -12.29 -1.94 24.95
C THR A 575 -11.09 -1.33 24.24
N VAL A 576 -10.52 -0.28 24.83
CA VAL A 576 -9.35 0.44 24.34
C VAL A 576 -8.09 -0.15 24.99
N MET A 577 -7.09 -0.47 24.17
CA MET A 577 -5.84 -1.12 24.55
C MET A 577 -4.64 -0.24 24.20
N GLN A 578 -3.77 -0.01 25.19
CA GLN A 578 -2.53 0.74 25.06
C GLN A 578 -1.40 -0.04 25.71
N SER A 579 -0.28 -0.22 25.01
CA SER A 579 0.95 -0.81 25.58
C SER A 579 0.71 -2.11 26.38
N GLY A 580 -0.07 -3.04 25.85
CA GLY A 580 -0.35 -4.32 26.51
C GLY A 580 -1.42 -4.29 27.59
N LEU A 581 -2.02 -3.14 27.90
CA LEU A 581 -3.03 -2.94 28.95
C LEU A 581 -4.38 -2.51 28.36
N PHE A 582 -5.47 -2.93 28.99
CA PHE A 582 -6.79 -2.32 28.73
C PHE A 582 -6.91 -1.07 29.59
N VAL A 583 -7.20 0.06 28.96
CA VAL A 583 -7.23 1.36 29.63
C VAL A 583 -8.64 1.90 29.86
N GLU A 584 -9.58 1.53 29.00
CA GLU A 584 -10.98 1.98 29.07
C GLU A 584 -11.91 0.99 28.36
N THR A 585 -13.07 0.70 28.94
CA THR A 585 -14.05 -0.25 28.37
C THR A 585 -15.49 0.18 28.67
N GLY A 586 -16.41 -0.05 27.73
CA GLY A 586 -17.79 0.38 27.88
C GLY A 586 -18.66 0.17 26.64
N PRO A 587 -19.94 0.56 26.71
CA PRO A 587 -20.77 0.73 25.53
C PRO A 587 -20.11 1.74 24.58
N VAL A 588 -20.18 1.48 23.27
CA VAL A 588 -19.57 2.36 22.25
C VAL A 588 -20.04 3.80 22.42
N ARG A 589 -21.33 4.02 22.65
CA ARG A 589 -21.90 5.37 22.81
C ARG A 589 -21.33 6.11 24.03
N ALA A 590 -21.03 5.42 25.12
CA ALA A 590 -20.45 6.04 26.31
C ALA A 590 -19.01 6.49 26.04
N ILE A 591 -18.21 5.61 25.43
CA ILE A 591 -16.80 5.85 25.10
C ILE A 591 -16.64 7.02 24.11
N PHE A 592 -17.52 7.13 23.12
CA PHE A 592 -17.44 8.21 22.13
C PHE A 592 -17.93 9.56 22.65
N ASN A 593 -18.96 9.59 23.49
CA ASN A 593 -19.53 10.86 23.99
C ASN A 593 -18.79 11.39 25.23
N HIS A 594 -18.32 10.48 26.08
CA HIS A 594 -17.70 10.79 27.36
C HIS A 594 -16.44 9.94 27.58
N PRO A 595 -15.42 10.01 26.70
CA PRO A 595 -14.16 9.33 26.94
C PRO A 595 -13.53 9.89 28.21
N GLU A 596 -13.01 9.03 29.09
CA GLU A 596 -12.37 9.45 30.34
C GLU A 596 -10.85 9.34 30.26
N HIS A 597 -10.33 8.23 29.71
CA HIS A 597 -8.90 7.98 29.69
C HIS A 597 -8.17 8.94 28.73
N PRO A 598 -7.02 9.54 29.11
CA PRO A 598 -6.29 10.48 28.25
C PRO A 598 -5.92 9.90 26.89
N TYR A 599 -5.54 8.62 26.83
CA TYR A 599 -5.25 7.94 25.57
C TYR A 599 -6.48 7.84 24.67
N THR A 600 -7.62 7.43 25.20
CA THR A 600 -8.88 7.34 24.44
C THR A 600 -9.27 8.70 23.88
N LYS A 601 -9.16 9.77 24.67
CA LYS A 601 -9.36 11.15 24.22
C LYS A 601 -8.43 11.49 23.07
N SER A 602 -7.13 11.21 23.21
CA SER A 602 -6.13 11.52 22.18
C SER A 602 -6.38 10.76 20.88
N LEU A 603 -6.84 9.51 20.95
CA LEU A 603 -7.21 8.71 19.79
C LEU A 603 -8.44 9.27 19.08
N LEU A 604 -9.47 9.66 19.84
CA LEU A 604 -10.68 10.29 19.31
C LEU A 604 -10.38 11.65 18.67
N ASP A 605 -9.55 12.49 19.31
CA ASP A 605 -9.14 13.79 18.79
C ASP A 605 -8.31 13.67 17.49
N ALA A 606 -7.58 12.56 17.32
CA ALA A 606 -6.82 12.27 16.11
C ALA A 606 -7.71 11.89 14.91
N ILE A 607 -8.96 11.52 15.15
CA ILE A 607 -9.92 11.16 14.11
C ILE A 607 -10.53 12.45 13.56
N LEU A 608 -10.06 12.84 12.37
CA LEU A 608 -10.52 14.01 11.63
C LEU A 608 -11.94 13.78 11.06
N ASP A 609 -12.97 13.76 11.92
CA ASP A 609 -14.39 13.73 11.51
C ASP A 609 -15.23 14.91 12.04
N GLU A 610 -14.65 15.84 12.80
CA GLU A 610 -15.33 17.09 13.18
C GLU A 610 -15.34 18.16 12.07
N GLY A 611 -15.69 17.75 10.85
CA GLY A 611 -16.38 18.66 9.93
C GLY A 611 -17.87 18.65 10.29
N PRO A 612 -18.57 19.80 10.40
CA PRO A 612 -20.01 19.76 10.66
C PRO A 612 -20.71 18.91 9.60
N ALA A 613 -21.64 18.05 10.04
CA ALA A 613 -22.49 17.25 9.16
C ALA A 613 -23.04 18.16 8.04
N ARG A 614 -22.97 17.68 6.79
CA ARG A 614 -23.54 18.42 5.66
C ARG A 614 -25.00 18.72 5.98
N PRO A 615 -25.45 20.00 5.99
CA PRO A 615 -26.86 20.28 6.19
C PRO A 615 -27.67 19.59 5.10
N ALA A 616 -28.87 19.13 5.46
CA ALA A 616 -29.82 18.57 4.50
C ALA A 616 -29.94 19.52 3.29
N LEU A 617 -29.95 18.94 2.08
CA LEU A 617 -30.06 19.70 0.84
C LEU A 617 -31.32 20.57 0.92
N ALA A 618 -31.17 21.85 1.17
CA ALA A 618 -32.29 22.77 1.20
C ALA A 618 -32.87 22.80 -0.21
N ALA A 619 -34.04 22.18 -0.40
CA ALA A 619 -34.84 22.35 -1.60
C ALA A 619 -35.00 23.85 -1.80
N SER A 620 -34.48 24.36 -2.92
CA SER A 620 -34.57 25.78 -3.24
C SER A 620 -36.03 26.18 -3.22
N ALA A 621 -36.42 26.94 -2.20
CA ALA A 621 -37.75 27.53 -2.11
C ALA A 621 -37.98 28.35 -3.40
N SER A 622 -39.01 27.94 -4.14
CA SER A 622 -39.49 28.63 -5.34
C SER A 622 -39.65 30.11 -5.06
N LYS A 623 -38.77 30.93 -5.64
CA LYS A 623 -38.96 32.39 -5.65
C LYS A 623 -40.27 32.68 -6.34
N GLY A 624 -41.20 33.25 -5.57
CA GLY A 624 -42.52 33.64 -6.00
C GLY A 624 -42.49 34.54 -7.22
N VAL A 625 -43.43 34.24 -8.12
CA VAL A 625 -43.94 35.10 -9.18
C VAL A 625 -44.30 36.45 -8.58
N ARG A 626 -43.72 37.53 -9.11
CA ARG A 626 -44.29 38.88 -8.97
C ARG A 626 -45.05 39.21 -10.25
N SER A 627 -46.31 39.57 -10.06
CA SER A 627 -47.23 40.23 -10.99
C SER A 627 -46.64 41.47 -11.64
#